data_AF-A0A536P217-F1
#
_entry.id   AF-A0A536P217-F1
#
_cell.length_a   1.000
_cell.length_b   1.000
_cell.length_c   1.000
_cell.angle_alpha   90.00
_cell.angle_beta   90.00
_cell.angle_gamma   90.00
#
_symmetry.space_group_name_H-M   'P 1'
#
loop_
_entity.id
_entity.type
_entity.pdbx_description
1 polymer ?
#
loop_
_entity_poly.entity_id
_entity_poly.type
_entity_poly.pdbx_seq_one_letter_code
_entity_poly.pdbx_strand_id
1 'polypeptide(L)'
;MTTVRGAKPPENPPAPSLAEKLTSLAKRRGFVFPSSEIYGGAGATWDFGPLGVELKRNVKESWWRAMVQLRGDIVGLDGAILMHPRVW
;
A
#
# COMPACT_ATOMS: atom_id res chain seq x y z
N MET A 1 47.01 2.17 36.60
CA MET A 1 46.03 3.25 36.32
C MET A 1 45.17 2.75 35.15
N THR A 2 44.11 2.00 35.44
CA THR A 2 43.31 1.30 34.43
C THR A 2 41.90 1.87 34.47
N THR A 3 41.55 2.73 33.52
CA THR A 3 40.24 3.38 33.44
C THR A 3 39.20 2.36 32.98
N VAL A 4 38.27 2.02 33.86
CA VAL A 4 37.06 1.24 33.56
C VAL A 4 36.18 2.08 32.64
N ARG A 5 36.08 1.72 31.36
CA ARG A 5 35.09 2.30 30.44
C ARG A 5 33.71 1.82 30.88
N GLY A 6 32.85 2.76 31.28
CA GLY A 6 31.45 2.50 31.58
C GLY A 6 30.74 1.88 30.38
N ALA A 7 30.02 0.79 30.62
CA ALA A 7 29.15 0.16 29.63
C ALA A 7 28.04 1.13 29.24
N LYS A 8 27.93 1.42 27.94
CA LYS A 8 26.81 2.19 27.37
C LYS A 8 25.50 1.44 27.68
N PRO A 9 24.48 2.10 28.25
CA PRO A 9 23.19 1.45 28.48
C PRO A 9 22.57 0.97 27.15
N PRO A 10 21.76 -0.11 27.16
CA PRO A 10 21.18 -0.65 25.93
C PRO A 10 20.31 0.42 25.27
N GLU A 11 20.66 0.78 24.03
CA GLU A 11 19.79 1.62 23.21
C GLU A 11 18.53 0.80 22.87
N ASN A 12 17.36 1.28 23.29
CA ASN A 12 16.12 0.67 22.84
C ASN A 12 15.99 0.91 21.33
N PRO A 13 15.52 -0.07 20.54
CA PRO A 13 15.26 0.13 19.13
C PRO A 13 14.28 1.30 18.96
N PRO A 14 14.45 2.12 17.90
CA PRO A 14 13.56 3.24 17.64
C PRO A 14 12.12 2.76 17.55
N ALA A 15 11.20 3.52 18.14
CA ALA A 15 9.78 3.22 18.05
C ALA A 15 9.37 3.08 16.57
N PRO A 16 8.49 2.12 16.23
CA PRO A 16 8.14 1.87 14.85
C PRO A 16 7.54 3.13 14.22
N SER A 17 7.94 3.41 12.98
CA SER A 17 7.45 4.55 12.24
C SER A 17 5.93 4.46 12.04
N LEU A 18 5.27 5.59 11.78
CA LEU A 18 3.83 5.59 11.48
C LEU A 18 3.51 4.66 10.30
N ALA A 19 4.38 4.65 9.28
CA ALA A 19 4.24 3.78 8.12
C ALA A 19 4.29 2.30 8.52
N GLU A 20 5.23 1.88 9.36
CA GLU A 20 5.32 0.50 9.85
C GLU A 20 4.09 0.09 10.66
N LYS A 21 3.55 1.01 11.48
CA LYS A 21 2.31 0.76 12.25
C LYS A 21 1.11 0.56 11.32
N LEU A 22 0.99 1.38 10.27
CA LEU A 22 -0.09 1.26 9.28
C LEU A 22 0.02 -0.03 8.47
N THR A 23 1.22 -0.39 8.01
CA THR A 23 1.47 -1.64 7.28
C THR A 23 1.16 -2.86 8.14
N SER A 24 1.59 -2.85 9.41
CA SER A 24 1.28 -3.91 10.38
C SER A 24 -0.23 -4.06 10.60
N LEU A 25 -0.95 -2.94 10.73
CA LEU A 25 -2.40 -2.95 10.87
C LEU A 25 -3.09 -3.48 9.61
N ALA A 26 -2.70 -2.99 8.43
CA ALA A 26 -3.27 -3.37 7.15
C ALA A 26 -3.12 -4.87 6.90
N LYS A 27 -1.95 -5.43 7.19
CA LYS A 27 -1.69 -6.87 7.10
C LYS A 27 -2.54 -7.67 8.10
N ARG A 28 -2.53 -7.28 9.38
CA ARG A 28 -3.27 -8.00 10.45
C ARG A 28 -4.78 -8.00 10.24
N ARG A 29 -5.33 -6.95 9.64
CA ARG A 29 -6.77 -6.78 9.40
C ARG A 29 -7.22 -7.28 8.03
N GLY A 30 -6.31 -7.74 7.17
CA GLY A 30 -6.66 -8.25 5.84
C GLY A 30 -7.04 -7.16 4.84
N PHE A 31 -6.38 -5.99 4.91
CA PHE A 31 -6.50 -4.96 3.88
C PHE A 31 -5.53 -5.20 2.74
N VAL A 32 -4.23 -5.24 3.02
CA VAL A 32 -3.19 -5.29 1.99
C VAL A 32 -2.06 -6.22 2.43
N PHE A 33 -1.57 -7.04 1.49
CA PHE A 33 -0.49 -7.99 1.68
C PHE A 33 0.61 -7.76 0.63
N PRO A 34 1.90 -7.92 0.98
CA PRO A 34 2.96 -7.99 -0.02
C PRO A 34 2.71 -9.16 -0.97
N SER A 35 2.74 -8.90 -2.27
CA SER A 35 2.57 -9.96 -3.26
C SER A 35 3.69 -10.97 -3.15
N SER A 36 3.35 -12.24 -3.36
CA SER A 36 4.33 -13.35 -3.37
C SER A 36 5.16 -13.44 -2.09
N GLU A 37 4.59 -13.05 -0.93
CA GLU A 37 5.30 -13.06 0.36
C GLU A 37 5.90 -14.43 0.69
N ILE A 38 5.19 -15.52 0.38
CA ILE A 38 5.66 -16.89 0.59
C ILE A 38 6.86 -17.30 -0.28
N TYR A 39 7.17 -16.51 -1.32
CA TYR A 39 8.26 -16.73 -2.27
C TYR A 39 9.38 -15.68 -2.13
N GLY A 40 9.41 -14.93 -1.02
CA GLY A 40 10.41 -13.88 -0.80
C GLY A 40 9.98 -12.47 -1.22
N GLY A 41 8.72 -12.31 -1.65
CA GLY A 41 8.12 -11.03 -2.00
C GLY A 41 8.45 -10.57 -3.43
N ALA A 42 7.45 -10.03 -4.12
CA ALA A 42 7.64 -9.32 -5.37
C ALA A 42 7.67 -7.81 -5.07
N GLY A 43 8.76 -7.15 -5.47
CA GLY A 43 8.91 -5.71 -5.29
C GLY A 43 7.82 -4.94 -6.05
N ALA A 44 7.29 -3.90 -5.43
CA ALA A 44 6.28 -3.00 -5.99
C ALA A 44 4.89 -3.60 -6.30
N THR A 45 4.60 -4.85 -5.91
CA THR A 45 3.28 -5.46 -6.08
C THR A 45 2.64 -5.82 -4.74
N TRP A 46 1.31 -5.66 -4.69
CA TRP A 46 0.52 -5.79 -3.47
C TRP A 46 -0.82 -6.44 -3.77
N ASP A 47 -1.24 -7.36 -2.90
CA ASP A 47 -2.50 -8.07 -2.97
C ASP A 47 -3.50 -7.47 -1.98
N PHE A 48 -4.75 -7.29 -2.42
CA PHE A 48 -5.82 -6.78 -1.57
C PHE A 48 -6.57 -7.95 -0.91
N GLY A 49 -6.66 -7.94 0.42
CA GLY A 49 -7.47 -8.90 1.19
C GLY A 49 -8.96 -8.57 1.16
N PRO A 50 -9.81 -9.35 1.87
CA PRO A 50 -11.27 -9.20 1.82
C PRO A 50 -11.75 -7.77 2.14
N LEU A 51 -11.21 -7.16 3.20
CA LEU A 51 -11.56 -5.77 3.56
C LEU A 51 -10.93 -4.75 2.61
N GLY A 52 -9.75 -5.06 2.07
CA GLY A 52 -9.05 -4.20 1.12
C GLY A 52 -9.74 -4.09 -0.22
N VAL A 53 -10.29 -5.20 -0.73
CA VAL A 53 -11.04 -5.23 -2.00
C VAL A 53 -12.30 -4.38 -1.89
N GLU A 54 -13.08 -4.54 -0.81
CA GLU A 54 -14.28 -3.73 -0.58
C GLU A 54 -13.96 -2.25 -0.40
N LEU A 55 -12.91 -1.92 0.36
CA LEU A 55 -12.45 -0.53 0.50
C LEU A 55 -12.06 0.07 -0.86
N LYS A 56 -11.24 -0.65 -1.64
CA LYS A 56 -10.81 -0.23 -2.98
C LYS A 56 -12.01 -0.01 -3.90
N ARG A 57 -12.99 -0.92 -3.87
CA ARG A 57 -14.23 -0.81 -4.66
C ARG A 57 -15.01 0.43 -4.27
N ASN A 58 -15.28 0.63 -2.97
CA ASN A 58 -16.06 1.76 -2.48
C ASN A 58 -15.43 3.11 -2.87
N VAL A 59 -14.10 3.22 -2.79
CA VAL A 59 -13.38 4.43 -3.23
C VAL A 59 -13.53 4.65 -4.75
N LYS A 60 -13.35 3.60 -5.55
CA LYS A 60 -13.53 3.69 -7.02
C LYS A 60 -14.95 4.12 -7.40
N GLU A 61 -15.97 3.51 -6.81
CA GLU A 61 -17.38 3.84 -7.09
C GLU A 61 -17.73 5.26 -6.67
N SER A 62 -17.27 5.69 -5.48
CA SER A 62 -17.48 7.06 -5.00
C SER A 62 -16.86 8.08 -5.95
N TRP A 63 -15.64 7.81 -6.43
CA TRP A 63 -14.97 8.68 -7.38
C TRP A 63 -15.68 8.70 -8.75
N TRP A 64 -16.06 7.53 -9.27
CA TRP A 64 -16.74 7.41 -10.56
C TRP A 64 -18.07 8.17 -10.56
N ARG A 65 -18.85 8.01 -9.49
CA ARG A 65 -20.09 8.76 -9.30
C ARG A 65 -19.84 10.25 -9.29
N ALA A 66 -18.89 10.73 -8.48
CA ALA A 66 -18.61 12.15 -8.32
C ALA A 66 -18.09 12.80 -9.61
N MET A 67 -17.24 12.10 -10.36
CA MET A 67 -16.55 12.67 -11.51
C MET A 67 -17.26 12.44 -12.83
N VAL A 68 -17.84 11.26 -13.05
CA VAL A 68 -18.41 10.88 -14.35
C VAL A 68 -19.93 10.98 -14.35
N GLN A 69 -20.61 10.54 -13.29
CA GLN A 69 -22.08 10.50 -13.27
C GLN A 69 -22.71 11.85 -12.89
N LEU A 70 -22.08 12.60 -11.99
CA LEU A 70 -22.63 13.88 -11.49
C LEU A 70 -22.19 15.10 -12.29
N ARG A 71 -21.29 14.93 -13.26
CA ARG A 71 -20.76 16.03 -14.08
C ARG A 71 -21.08 15.80 -15.55
N GLY A 72 -21.47 16.86 -16.25
CA GLY A 72 -21.77 16.82 -17.68
C GLY A 72 -20.55 17.01 -18.59
N ASP A 73 -19.37 17.30 -18.03
CA ASP A 73 -18.15 17.64 -18.77
C ASP A 73 -17.09 16.54 -18.77
N ILE A 74 -17.41 15.35 -18.24
CA ILE A 74 -16.50 14.21 -18.15
C ILE A 74 -17.16 12.97 -18.74
N VAL A 75 -16.42 12.22 -19.55
CA VAL A 75 -16.87 10.99 -20.20
C VAL A 75 -16.07 9.81 -19.68
N GLY A 76 -16.74 8.71 -19.34
CA GLY A 76 -16.09 7.46 -18.95
C GLY A 76 -15.45 6.76 -20.14
N LEU A 77 -14.25 6.22 -19.95
CA LEU A 77 -13.51 5.43 -20.93
C LEU A 77 -12.86 4.23 -20.22
N ASP A 78 -12.85 3.07 -20.88
CA ASP A 78 -12.07 1.91 -20.47
C ASP A 78 -11.19 1.45 -21.64
N GLY A 79 -9.91 1.21 -21.37
CA GLY A 79 -8.87 1.00 -22.37
C GLY A 79 -8.02 -0.23 -22.07
N ALA A 80 -7.47 -0.85 -23.12
CA ALA A 80 -6.61 -2.02 -22.97
C ALA A 80 -5.27 -1.68 -22.31
N ILE A 81 -4.77 -2.57 -21.44
CA ILE A 81 -3.46 -2.39 -20.77
C ILE A 81 -2.30 -2.51 -21.77
N LEU A 82 -2.39 -3.43 -22.73
CA LEU A 82 -1.39 -3.63 -23.77
C LEU A 82 -1.82 -2.90 -25.05
N MET A 83 -0.98 -1.97 -25.51
CA MET A 83 -1.24 -1.17 -26.71
C MET A 83 -0.05 -1.22 -27.68
N HIS A 84 -0.29 -0.86 -28.94
CA HIS A 84 0.74 -0.84 -29.98
C HIS A 84 1.90 0.10 -29.58
N PRO A 85 3.19 -0.27 -29.76
CA PRO A 85 4.34 0.51 -29.28
C PRO A 85 4.36 1.98 -29.72
N ARG A 86 3.91 2.28 -30.94
CA ARG A 86 3.78 3.66 -31.45
C ARG A 86 2.82 4.58 -30.67
N VAL A 87 1.99 4.05 -29.78
CA VAL A 87 1.07 4.83 -28.93
C VAL A 87 1.81 5.41 -27.72
N TRP A 88 2.93 4.80 -27.32
CA TRP A 88 3.73 5.17 -26.15
C TRP A 88 4.89 6.10 -26.52
#